data_AF-A0A970ELH9-F1
#
_entry.id   AF-A0A970ELH9-F1
#
_cell.length_a   1.000
_cell.length_b   1.000
_cell.length_c   1.000
_cell.angle_alpha   90.00
_cell.angle_beta   90.00
_cell.angle_gamma   90.00
#
_symmetry.space_group_name_H-M   'P 1'
#
loop_
_entity.id
_entity.type
_entity.pdbx_description
1 polymer ?
#
loop_
_entity_poly.entity_id
_entity_poly.type
_entity_poly.pdbx_seq_one_letter_code
_entity_poly.pdbx_strand_id
1 'polypeptide(L)'
;MSRQERKLAHLQEAVRAHLVSADFSDVELIHNCLPETAFSAIDLSTTVAGIPLPQPFLLNAITGGVEEAETINRCLAEVAKECGFALAVGSQMAALENPAYRRTFSVVREVYSEGIIFANLGAY
;
A
#
# COMPACT_ATOMS: atom_id res chain seq x y z
N MET A 1 -24.73 10.53 3.97
CA MET A 1 -23.31 10.50 4.40
C MET A 1 -22.48 11.31 3.44
N SER A 2 -21.62 12.19 3.97
CA SER A 2 -20.60 12.90 3.20
C SER A 2 -19.49 11.93 2.74
N ARG A 3 -18.69 12.34 1.74
CA ARG A 3 -17.53 11.54 1.28
C ARG A 3 -16.52 11.31 2.42
N GLN A 4 -16.37 12.28 3.31
CA GLN A 4 -15.48 12.24 4.47
C GLN A 4 -15.93 11.20 5.49
N GLU A 5 -17.21 11.24 5.87
CA GLU A 5 -17.82 10.26 6.77
C GLU A 5 -17.66 8.84 6.23
N ARG A 6 -17.86 8.64 4.92
CA ARG A 6 -17.66 7.34 4.28
C ARG A 6 -16.21 6.85 4.37
N LYS A 7 -15.23 7.72 4.14
CA LYS A 7 -13.80 7.35 4.20
C LYS A 7 -13.37 6.97 5.62
N LEU A 8 -13.83 7.72 6.63
CA LEU A 8 -13.56 7.37 8.02
C LEU A 8 -14.24 6.06 8.42
N ALA A 9 -15.50 5.86 8.01
CA ALA A 9 -16.21 4.61 8.24
C ALA A 9 -15.49 3.41 7.60
N HIS A 10 -14.97 3.55 6.37
CA HIS A 10 -14.19 2.48 5.73
C HIS A 10 -12.97 2.07 6.55
N LEU A 11 -12.24 3.03 7.13
CA LEU A 11 -11.09 2.73 7.99
C LEU A 11 -11.51 1.98 9.25
N GLN A 12 -12.57 2.44 9.91
CA GLN A 12 -13.08 1.83 11.15
C GLN A 12 -13.60 0.41 10.90
N GLU A 13 -14.37 0.23 9.83
CA GLU A 13 -14.92 -1.08 9.48
C GLU A 13 -13.85 -2.05 8.98
N ALA A 14 -12.83 -1.57 8.24
CA ALA A 14 -11.70 -2.42 7.83
C ALA A 14 -10.92 -2.99 9.04
N VAL A 15 -10.78 -2.22 10.12
CA VAL A 15 -10.12 -2.69 11.35
C VAL A 15 -11.00 -3.68 12.14
N ARG A 16 -12.33 -3.54 12.05
CA ARG A 16 -13.30 -4.42 12.74
C ARG A 16 -13.68 -5.66 11.94
N ALA A 17 -13.40 -5.65 10.64
CA ALA A 17 -13.78 -6.72 9.74
C ALA A 17 -13.20 -8.06 10.23
N HIS A 18 -14.06 -9.07 10.24
CA HIS A 18 -13.61 -10.42 10.57
C HIS A 18 -12.86 -10.97 9.36
N LEU A 19 -11.66 -11.51 9.62
CA LEU A 19 -10.85 -12.10 8.57
C LEU A 19 -11.57 -13.34 8.03
N VAL A 20 -11.80 -13.34 6.72
CA VAL A 20 -12.22 -14.51 5.96
C VAL A 20 -10.98 -15.16 5.36
N SER A 21 -11.07 -16.47 5.08
CA SER A 21 -10.01 -17.19 4.37
C SER A 21 -9.69 -16.49 3.05
N ALA A 22 -8.40 -16.40 2.72
CA ALA A 22 -7.91 -15.98 1.40
C ALA A 22 -7.65 -17.17 0.47
N ASP A 23 -8.15 -18.35 0.84
CA ASP A 23 -8.07 -19.63 0.12
C ASP A 23 -6.64 -20.10 -0.20
N PHE A 24 -5.65 -19.55 0.51
CA PHE A 24 -4.28 -20.04 0.46
C PHE A 24 -4.09 -21.36 1.22
N SER A 25 -5.10 -21.86 1.95
CA SER A 25 -5.05 -23.16 2.62
C SER A 25 -4.93 -24.34 1.66
N ASP A 26 -5.38 -24.16 0.42
CA ASP A 26 -5.38 -25.19 -0.62
C ASP A 26 -4.08 -25.17 -1.43
N VAL A 27 -3.14 -24.29 -1.08
CA VAL A 27 -1.84 -24.14 -1.73
C VAL A 27 -0.74 -24.67 -0.81
N GLU A 28 -0.11 -25.76 -1.24
CA GLU A 28 1.08 -26.31 -0.57
C GLU A 28 2.32 -26.10 -1.43
N LEU A 29 3.37 -25.54 -0.84
CA LEU A 29 4.69 -25.45 -1.47
C LEU A 29 5.50 -26.68 -1.06
N ILE A 30 5.87 -27.51 -2.05
CA ILE A 30 6.68 -28.71 -1.80
C ILE A 30 8.06 -28.28 -1.28
N HIS A 31 8.39 -28.69 -0.07
CA HIS A 31 9.67 -28.38 0.55
C HIS A 31 10.84 -29.07 -0.16
N ASN A 32 11.90 -28.31 -0.46
CA ASN A 32 13.18 -28.84 -0.91
C ASN A 32 14.19 -28.82 0.23
N CYS A 33 14.52 -29.99 0.78
CA CYS A 33 15.41 -30.14 1.94
C CYS A 33 16.89 -29.87 1.61
N LEU A 34 17.27 -29.97 0.33
CA LEU A 34 18.66 -29.81 -0.12
C LEU A 34 18.70 -28.89 -1.36
N PRO A 35 18.44 -27.59 -1.18
CA PRO A 35 18.48 -26.66 -2.30
C PRO A 35 19.91 -26.49 -2.82
N GLU A 36 20.09 -26.54 -4.14
CA GLU A 36 21.36 -26.27 -4.82
C GLU A 36 21.62 -24.76 -5.00
N THR A 37 21.15 -23.95 -4.04
CA THR A 37 21.32 -22.48 -4.06
C THR A 37 21.71 -21.95 -2.69
N ALA A 38 22.53 -20.91 -2.67
CA ALA A 38 22.89 -20.20 -1.45
C ALA A 38 21.81 -19.16 -1.11
N PHE A 39 21.56 -18.93 0.19
CA PHE A 39 20.63 -17.90 0.63
C PHE A 39 20.97 -16.50 0.08
N SER A 40 22.27 -16.18 0.00
CA SER A 40 22.75 -14.90 -0.55
C SER A 40 22.54 -14.76 -2.06
N ALA A 41 22.20 -15.83 -2.77
CA ALA A 41 21.90 -15.81 -4.21
C ALA A 41 20.39 -15.60 -4.50
N ILE A 42 19.55 -15.53 -3.46
CA ILE A 42 18.12 -15.25 -3.62
C ILE A 42 17.94 -13.77 -3.98
N ASP A 43 17.42 -13.53 -5.19
CA ASP A 43 16.99 -12.21 -5.62
C ASP A 43 15.46 -12.11 -5.54
N LEU A 44 14.97 -11.10 -4.86
CA LEU A 44 13.55 -10.79 -4.73
C LEU A 44 13.12 -9.68 -5.69
N SER A 45 14.03 -9.13 -6.49
CA SER A 45 13.71 -8.10 -7.46
C SER A 45 12.69 -8.60 -8.49
N THR A 46 11.81 -7.71 -8.92
CA THR A 46 10.79 -8.01 -9.93
C THR A 46 10.45 -6.78 -10.75
N THR A 47 9.53 -6.90 -11.71
CA THR A 47 9.02 -5.77 -12.50
C THR A 47 7.52 -5.87 -12.63
N VAL A 48 6.82 -4.77 -12.35
CA VAL A 48 5.36 -4.68 -12.49
C VAL A 48 5.05 -3.52 -13.43
N ALA A 49 4.34 -3.80 -14.53
CA ALA A 49 3.99 -2.80 -15.54
C ALA A 49 5.19 -1.97 -16.06
N GLY A 50 6.37 -2.60 -16.16
CA GLY A 50 7.62 -1.94 -16.58
C GLY A 50 8.35 -1.15 -15.49
N ILE A 51 7.84 -1.15 -14.26
CA ILE A 51 8.48 -0.49 -13.11
C ILE A 51 9.27 -1.53 -12.32
N PRO A 52 10.60 -1.35 -12.15
CA PRO A 52 11.41 -2.26 -11.36
C PRO A 52 11.06 -2.11 -9.88
N LEU A 53 10.83 -3.24 -9.19
CA LEU A 53 10.57 -3.29 -7.75
C LEU A 53 11.71 -4.04 -7.05
N PRO A 54 12.25 -3.53 -5.93
CA PRO A 54 13.27 -4.25 -5.16
C PRO A 54 12.77 -5.57 -4.56
N GLN A 55 11.46 -5.69 -4.36
CA GLN A 55 10.80 -6.83 -3.72
C GLN A 55 9.42 -7.06 -4.36
N PRO A 56 8.85 -8.28 -4.34
CA PRO A 56 7.59 -8.60 -4.99
C PRO A 56 6.38 -8.27 -4.09
N PHE A 57 6.48 -7.19 -3.32
CA PHE A 57 5.49 -6.74 -2.36
C PHE A 57 5.23 -5.24 -2.49
N LEU A 58 3.99 -4.84 -2.27
CA LEU A 58 3.60 -3.43 -2.20
C LEU A 58 2.54 -3.22 -1.13
N LEU A 59 2.61 -2.07 -0.45
CA LEU A 59 1.53 -1.60 0.40
C LEU A 59 0.42 -1.05 -0.49
N ASN A 60 -0.74 -1.72 -0.51
CA ASN A 60 -1.81 -1.39 -1.45
C ASN A 60 -2.64 -0.18 -0.98
N ALA A 61 -3.45 0.36 -1.88
CA ALA A 61 -4.23 1.58 -1.68
C ALA A 61 -5.27 1.44 -0.56
N ILE A 62 -5.07 2.17 0.54
CA ILE A 62 -5.99 2.16 1.69
C ILE A 62 -6.75 3.49 1.80
N THR A 63 -6.05 4.61 2.04
CA THR A 63 -6.72 5.85 2.47
C THR A 63 -6.04 7.14 1.99
N GLY A 64 -6.58 8.26 2.47
CA GLY A 64 -6.29 9.63 2.08
C GLY A 64 -7.60 10.36 1.85
N GLY A 65 -7.63 11.68 2.02
CA GLY A 65 -8.82 12.47 1.77
C GLY A 65 -9.72 12.69 2.99
N VAL A 66 -9.25 12.42 4.21
CA VAL A 66 -9.79 12.84 5.53
C VAL A 66 -8.61 13.24 6.41
N GLU A 67 -8.78 14.09 7.43
CA GLU A 67 -7.64 14.61 8.23
C GLU A 67 -6.81 13.49 8.89
N GLU A 68 -7.48 12.51 9.48
CA GLU A 68 -6.86 11.36 10.16
C GLU A 68 -6.00 10.50 9.20
N ALA A 69 -6.29 10.54 7.90
CA ALA A 69 -5.54 9.78 6.92
C ALA A 69 -4.12 10.30 6.70
N GLU A 70 -3.81 11.56 7.05
CA GLU A 70 -2.43 12.06 6.98
C GLU A 70 -1.49 11.22 7.86
N THR A 71 -1.89 11.00 9.11
CA THR A 71 -1.10 10.22 10.07
C THR A 71 -0.93 8.77 9.58
N ILE A 72 -2.01 8.16 9.08
CA ILE A 72 -1.96 6.79 8.56
C ILE A 72 -1.01 6.70 7.36
N ASN A 73 -1.16 7.60 6.38
CA ASN A 73 -0.32 7.60 5.18
C ASN A 73 1.15 7.93 5.50
N ARG A 74 1.42 8.75 6.54
CA ARG A 74 2.78 8.98 7.06
C ARG A 74 3.39 7.69 7.57
N CYS A 75 2.71 6.97 8.47
CA CYS A 75 3.23 5.72 9.03
C CYS A 75 3.44 4.65 7.95
N LEU A 76 2.51 4.52 6.99
CA LEU A 76 2.69 3.60 5.87
C LEU A 76 3.89 3.97 4.99
N ALA A 77 4.14 5.26 4.79
CA ALA A 77 5.30 5.73 4.03
C ALA A 77 6.62 5.47 4.77
N GLU A 78 6.64 5.61 6.10
CA GLU A 78 7.81 5.28 6.93
C GLU A 78 8.14 3.79 6.82
N VAL A 79 7.14 2.92 6.97
CA VAL A 79 7.31 1.47 6.80
C VAL A 79 7.76 1.11 5.38
N ALA A 80 7.14 1.69 4.35
CA ALA A 80 7.53 1.43 2.96
C ALA A 80 8.99 1.82 2.69
N LYS A 81 9.43 2.95 3.26
CA LYS A 81 10.80 3.43 3.13
C LYS A 81 11.81 2.51 3.82
N GLU A 82 11.51 2.07 5.04
CA GLU A 82 12.38 1.19 5.80
C GLU A 82 12.51 -0.20 5.17
N CYS A 83 11.40 -0.74 4.63
CA CYS A 83 11.38 -2.06 4.01
C CYS A 83 11.76 -2.05 2.51
N GLY A 84 11.81 -0.88 1.86
CA GLY A 84 12.02 -0.78 0.41
C GLY A 84 10.82 -1.23 -0.43
N PHE A 85 9.61 -1.22 0.14
CA PHE A 85 8.39 -1.58 -0.58
C PHE A 85 7.91 -0.44 -1.47
N ALA A 86 7.15 -0.78 -2.52
CA ALA A 86 6.32 0.21 -3.18
C ALA A 86 5.05 0.49 -2.35
N LEU A 87 4.47 1.68 -2.53
CA LEU A 87 3.29 2.12 -1.78
C LEU A 87 2.26 2.75 -2.72
N ALA A 88 1.02 2.27 -2.69
CA ALA A 88 -0.10 2.90 -3.37
C ALA A 88 -0.90 3.76 -2.38
N VAL A 89 -1.22 5.00 -2.77
CA VAL A 89 -2.14 5.84 -1.98
C VAL A 89 -3.59 5.50 -2.28
N GLY A 90 -4.51 5.82 -1.37
CA GLY A 90 -5.95 5.66 -1.60
C GLY A 90 -6.50 6.58 -2.69
N SER A 91 -7.78 6.44 -3.02
CA SER A 91 -8.44 7.25 -4.06
C SER A 91 -8.30 8.76 -3.80
N GLN A 92 -7.64 9.44 -4.74
CA GLN A 92 -7.28 10.87 -4.69
C GLN A 92 -8.41 11.81 -5.10
N MET A 93 -9.60 11.29 -5.43
CA MET A 93 -10.73 12.12 -5.84
C MET A 93 -11.07 13.22 -4.83
N ALA A 94 -10.92 12.96 -3.53
CA ALA A 94 -11.14 13.97 -2.49
C ALA A 94 -10.16 15.15 -2.56
N ALA A 95 -8.90 14.92 -2.96
CA ALA A 95 -7.90 15.97 -3.12
C ALA A 95 -8.03 16.73 -4.46
N LEU A 96 -8.68 16.11 -5.45
CA LEU A 96 -9.08 16.79 -6.68
C LEU A 96 -10.30 17.70 -6.45
N GLU A 97 -11.31 17.22 -5.72
CA GLU A 97 -12.51 17.97 -5.37
C GLU A 97 -12.24 19.10 -4.37
N ASN A 98 -11.37 18.86 -3.37
CA ASN A 98 -11.03 19.85 -2.35
C ASN A 98 -9.52 19.85 -2.04
N PRO A 99 -8.80 20.93 -2.43
CA PRO A 99 -7.38 21.11 -2.15
C PRO A 99 -6.95 20.94 -0.69
N ALA A 100 -7.84 21.19 0.28
CA ALA A 100 -7.54 21.06 1.71
C ALA A 100 -7.05 19.65 2.08
N TYR A 101 -7.48 18.62 1.35
CA TYR A 101 -7.07 17.25 1.64
C TYR A 101 -5.80 16.78 0.94
N ARG A 102 -5.14 17.62 0.12
CA ARG A 102 -3.91 17.23 -0.59
C ARG A 102 -2.80 16.80 0.35
N ARG A 103 -2.70 17.44 1.52
CA ARG A 103 -1.73 17.13 2.56
C ARG A 103 -1.74 15.65 2.96
N THR A 104 -2.94 15.07 3.05
CA THR A 104 -3.16 13.67 3.44
C THR A 104 -2.55 12.66 2.45
N PHE A 105 -2.19 13.10 1.23
CA PHE A 105 -1.50 12.31 0.21
C PHE A 105 -0.04 12.75 0.04
N SER A 106 0.23 14.07 0.00
CA SER A 106 1.57 14.59 -0.27
C SER A 106 2.59 14.19 0.79
N VAL A 107 2.12 13.97 2.03
CA VAL A 107 2.92 13.46 3.14
C VAL A 107 3.71 12.20 2.78
N VAL A 108 3.15 11.35 1.90
CA VAL A 108 3.79 10.10 1.49
C VAL A 108 5.09 10.37 0.74
N ARG A 109 5.09 11.32 -0.21
CA ARG A 109 6.29 11.69 -0.97
C ARG A 109 7.30 12.47 -0.12
N GLU A 110 6.84 13.23 0.86
CA GLU A 110 7.73 13.93 1.79
C GLU A 110 8.54 12.97 2.67
N VAL A 111 7.89 11.89 3.15
CA VAL A 111 8.55 10.86 3.94
C VAL A 111 9.43 9.98 3.06
N TYR A 112 8.90 9.54 1.92
CA TYR A 112 9.53 8.57 1.02
C TYR A 112 9.83 9.18 -0.35
N SER A 113 10.79 10.11 -0.38
CA SER A 113 11.12 10.94 -1.55
C SER A 113 11.52 10.14 -2.78
N GLU A 114 12.36 9.11 -2.61
CA GLU A 114 12.87 8.26 -3.70
C GLU A 114 12.02 7.01 -3.95
N GLY A 115 10.93 6.84 -3.19
CA GLY A 115 10.11 5.63 -3.24
C GLY A 115 9.26 5.50 -4.49
N ILE A 116 8.90 4.26 -4.81
CA ILE A 116 7.91 3.96 -5.84
C ILE A 116 6.52 4.14 -5.24
N ILE A 117 5.82 5.18 -5.69
CA ILE A 117 4.50 5.54 -5.18
C ILE A 117 3.48 5.50 -6.31
N PHE A 118 2.43 4.68 -6.13
CA PHE A 118 1.34 4.54 -7.09
C PHE A 118 0.18 5.48 -6.73
N ALA A 119 -0.27 6.24 -7.72
CA ALA A 119 -1.50 7.03 -7.65
C ALA A 119 -2.73 6.12 -7.76
N ASN A 120 -3.85 6.55 -7.19
CA ASN A 120 -5.13 5.86 -7.30
C ASN A 120 -6.28 6.82 -7.62
N LEU A 121 -7.06 6.47 -8.64
CA LEU A 121 -8.31 7.11 -9.04
C LEU A 121 -9.33 6.03 -9.42
N GLY A 122 -10.61 6.34 -9.22
CA GLY A 122 -11.69 5.48 -9.72
C GLY A 122 -11.76 5.57 -11.25
N ALA A 123 -12.15 4.49 -11.91
CA ALA A 123 -12.26 4.41 -13.37
C ALA A 123 -13.53 5.07 -13.95
N TYR A 124 -14.35 5.73 -13.12
CA TYR A 124 -15.67 6.23 -13.46
C TYR A 124 -15.78 7.75 -13.27
#